data_AF-A0AAV5TVC8-F1
#
_entry.id   AF-A0AAV5TVC8-F1
#
_cell.length_a   1.000
_cell.length_b   1.000
_cell.length_c   1.000
_cell.angle_alpha   90.00
_cell.angle_beta   90.00
_cell.angle_gamma   90.00
#
_symmetry.space_group_name_H-M   'P 1'
#
loop_
_entity.id
_entity.type
_entity.pdbx_description
1 polymer ?
#
loop_
_entity_poly.entity_id
_entity_poly.type
_entity_poly.pdbx_seq_one_letter_code
_entity_poly.pdbx_strand_id
1 'polypeptide(L)'
;MYALTSKAPTPGHENKINSVEEDSVAAQLIGEPLFKNIQVALIISTKAILISHADPAQPERNGGLVALHQLGFVSFAGAGNAQHPDLFGYIAKVKED
;
A
#
# COMPACT_ATOMS: atom_id res chain seq x y z
N MET A 1 -28.76 -0.69 11.90
CA MET A 1 -27.56 -1.28 11.28
C MET A 1 -27.78 -1.28 9.79
N TYR A 2 -26.91 -0.63 9.01
CA TYR A 2 -26.95 -0.71 7.54
C TYR A 2 -25.71 -1.49 7.08
N ALA A 3 -25.92 -2.67 6.52
CA ALA A 3 -24.86 -3.44 5.87
C ALA A 3 -24.78 -3.00 4.41
N LEU A 4 -23.69 -2.32 4.04
CA LEU A 4 -23.34 -2.07 2.64
C LEU A 4 -22.62 -3.30 2.12
N THR A 5 -23.28 -4.09 1.28
CA THR A 5 -22.61 -5.17 0.54
C THR A 5 -21.99 -4.55 -0.71
N SER A 6 -20.66 -4.44 -0.75
CA SER A 6 -19.97 -4.12 -2.00
C SER A 6 -20.00 -5.37 -2.89
N LYS A 7 -20.62 -5.24 -4.07
CA LYS A 7 -20.53 -6.27 -5.11
C LYS A 7 -19.07 -6.42 -5.53
N ALA A 8 -18.57 -7.65 -5.57
CA ALA A 8 -17.26 -7.97 -6.13
C ALA A 8 -17.19 -7.54 -7.61
N PRO A 9 -16.08 -6.96 -8.09
CA PRO A 9 -15.95 -6.54 -9.48
C PRO A 9 -15.87 -7.75 -10.42
N THR A 10 -16.52 -7.63 -11.57
CA THR A 10 -16.60 -8.62 -12.65
C THR A 10 -15.23 -8.80 -13.32
N PRO A 11 -14.79 -10.03 -13.65
CA PRO A 11 -13.49 -10.23 -14.30
C PRO A 11 -13.59 -9.81 -15.77
N GLY A 12 -12.86 -8.77 -16.18
CA GLY A 12 -12.85 -8.34 -17.58
C GLY A 12 -12.23 -6.96 -17.86
N HIS A 13 -11.93 -6.15 -16.84
CA HIS A 13 -11.15 -4.94 -17.03
C HIS A 13 -9.69 -5.21 -16.65
N GLU A 14 -8.81 -5.22 -17.66
CA GLU A 14 -7.38 -5.05 -17.42
C GLU A 14 -7.20 -3.77 -16.60
N ASN A 15 -6.82 -3.93 -15.33
CA ASN A 15 -6.38 -2.82 -14.50
C ASN A 15 -5.07 -2.31 -15.11
N LYS A 16 -5.17 -1.36 -16.06
CA LYS A 16 -4.06 -0.46 -16.34
C LYS A 16 -3.84 0.33 -15.07
N ILE A 17 -2.91 -0.15 -14.25
CA ILE A 17 -2.34 0.64 -13.16
C ILE A 17 -1.71 1.84 -13.88
N ASN A 18 -2.41 2.98 -13.85
CA ASN A 18 -1.85 4.22 -14.33
C ASN A 18 -0.54 4.41 -13.57
N SER A 19 0.56 4.65 -14.29
CA SER A 19 1.83 5.00 -13.68
C SER A 19 1.56 6.10 -12.67
N VAL A 20 1.79 5.84 -11.39
CA VAL A 20 1.73 6.86 -10.35
C VAL A 20 2.75 7.92 -10.78
N GLU A 21 2.25 9.04 -11.31
CA GLU A 21 3.09 10.14 -11.77
C GLU A 21 4.01 10.53 -10.62
N GLU A 22 5.28 10.76 -10.96
CA GLU A 22 6.43 10.91 -10.06
C GLU A 22 6.35 12.14 -9.14
N ASP A 23 5.24 12.88 -9.15
CA ASP A 23 4.98 14.09 -8.37
C ASP A 23 4.45 13.81 -6.95
N SER A 24 4.83 12.68 -6.36
CA SER A 24 4.55 12.46 -4.95
C SER A 24 5.49 13.32 -4.11
N VAL A 25 4.94 14.23 -3.31
CA VAL A 25 5.68 14.99 -2.26
C VAL A 25 6.54 14.07 -1.39
N ALA A 26 6.17 12.79 -1.26
CA ALA A 26 6.98 11.78 -0.59
C ALA A 26 8.35 11.55 -1.24
N ALA A 27 8.47 11.58 -2.57
CA ALA A 27 9.76 11.40 -3.26
C ALA A 27 10.73 12.56 -2.98
N GLN A 28 10.21 13.78 -2.88
CA GLN A 28 11.01 14.97 -2.57
C GLN A 28 11.52 14.99 -1.12
N LEU A 29 10.80 14.34 -0.19
CA LEU A 29 11.12 14.35 1.25
C LEU A 29 11.94 13.13 1.72
N ILE A 30 11.86 11.99 1.02
CA ILE A 30 12.27 10.68 1.57
C ILE A 30 13.37 10.01 0.72
N GLY A 31 13.67 10.54 -0.48
CA GLY A 31 14.66 9.97 -1.39
C GLY A 31 14.08 8.92 -2.33
N GLU A 32 14.96 8.17 -3.02
CA GLU A 32 14.56 7.10 -3.95
C GLU A 32 13.83 5.96 -3.20
N PRO A 33 12.63 5.55 -3.66
CA PRO A 33 11.90 4.47 -3.02
C PRO A 33 12.60 3.13 -3.23
N LEU A 34 12.82 2.37 -2.15
CA LEU A 34 13.40 1.02 -2.20
C LEU A 34 12.54 0.05 -3.05
N PHE A 35 11.23 0.22 -3.03
CA PHE A 35 10.27 -0.57 -3.79
C PHE A 35 9.22 0.37 -4.40
N LYS A 36 8.91 0.19 -5.68
CA LYS A 36 7.88 0.96 -6.40
C LYS A 36 7.07 0.06 -7.33
N ASN A 37 5.81 0.43 -7.55
CA ASN A 37 4.90 -0.22 -8.52
C ASN A 37 4.79 -1.75 -8.38
N ILE A 38 4.84 -2.25 -7.14
CA ILE A 38 4.63 -3.68 -6.83
C ILE A 38 3.22 -3.94 -6.33
N GLN A 39 2.63 -5.06 -6.73
CA GLN A 39 1.35 -5.50 -6.18
C GLN A 39 1.56 -6.18 -4.82
N VAL A 40 0.83 -5.71 -3.81
CA VAL A 40 1.01 -6.12 -2.42
C VAL A 40 -0.32 -6.46 -1.75
N ALA A 41 -0.26 -7.34 -0.75
CA ALA A 41 -1.29 -7.48 0.27
C ALA A 41 -0.94 -6.58 1.45
N LEU A 42 -1.89 -5.72 1.82
CA LEU A 42 -1.81 -4.86 3.00
C LEU A 42 -2.61 -5.49 4.14
N ILE A 43 -1.93 -5.84 5.22
CA ILE A 43 -2.54 -6.49 6.39
C ILE A 43 -2.38 -5.55 7.59
N ILE A 44 -3.49 -5.16 8.21
CA ILE A 44 -3.50 -4.25 9.35
C ILE A 44 -4.00 -5.02 10.59
N SER A 45 -3.24 -4.92 11.67
CA SER A 45 -3.60 -5.48 12.97
C SER A 45 -3.39 -4.44 14.07
N THR A 46 -3.84 -4.74 15.29
CA THR A 46 -3.56 -3.89 16.46
C THR A 46 -2.07 -3.85 16.83
N LYS A 47 -1.23 -4.72 16.25
CA LYS A 47 0.21 -4.80 16.53
C LYS A 47 1.07 -4.13 15.45
N ALA A 48 0.68 -4.28 14.18
CA ALA A 48 1.50 -3.88 13.05
C ALA A 48 0.70 -3.68 11.76
N ILE A 49 1.30 -2.91 10.86
CA ILE A 49 1.01 -2.87 9.42
C ILE A 49 2.03 -3.79 8.74
N LEU A 50 1.54 -4.79 8.03
CA LEU A 50 2.33 -5.76 7.27
C LEU A 50 2.05 -5.59 5.78
N ILE A 51 3.10 -5.54 4.99
CA ILE A 51 3.05 -5.50 3.53
C ILE A 51 3.77 -6.73 2.99
N SER A 52 3.09 -7.52 2.18
CA SER A 52 3.65 -8.70 1.53
C SER A 52 3.39 -8.70 0.03
N HIS A 53 4.26 -9.34 -0.74
CA HIS A 53 4.06 -9.52 -2.18
C HIS A 53 2.77 -10.31 -2.46
N ALA A 54 2.01 -9.86 -3.45
CA ALA A 54 0.75 -10.47 -3.87
C ALA A 54 0.52 -10.38 -5.39
N ASP A 55 1.60 -10.45 -6.18
CA ASP A 55 1.53 -10.41 -7.63
C ASP A 55 1.11 -11.79 -8.18
N PRO A 56 -0.06 -11.92 -8.83
CA PRO A 56 -0.51 -13.19 -9.38
C PRO A 56 0.38 -13.68 -10.54
N ALA A 57 1.14 -12.80 -11.19
CA ALA A 57 2.10 -13.18 -12.23
C ALA A 57 3.40 -13.77 -11.67
N GLN A 58 3.69 -13.58 -10.38
CA GLN A 58 4.90 -14.06 -9.69
C GLN A 58 4.52 -14.85 -8.42
N PRO A 59 3.82 -15.99 -8.57
CA PRO A 59 3.29 -16.75 -7.44
C PRO A 59 4.36 -17.24 -6.47
N GLU A 60 5.59 -17.45 -6.94
CA GLU A 60 6.73 -17.84 -6.12
C GLU A 60 7.14 -16.78 -5.09
N ARG A 61 6.77 -15.52 -5.32
CA ARG A 61 7.05 -14.40 -4.42
C ARG A 61 5.91 -14.12 -3.46
N ASN A 62 4.73 -14.69 -3.70
CA ASN A 62 3.55 -14.39 -2.89
C ASN A 62 3.75 -14.76 -1.42
N GLY A 63 3.37 -13.84 -0.53
CA GLY A 63 3.61 -13.95 0.90
C GLY A 63 5.02 -13.52 1.35
N GLY A 64 5.92 -13.22 0.41
CA GLY A 64 7.23 -12.62 0.71
C GLY A 64 7.06 -11.27 1.41
N LEU A 65 7.81 -11.06 2.51
CA LEU A 65 7.74 -9.84 3.31
C LEU A 65 8.35 -8.66 2.54
N VAL A 66 7.57 -7.60 2.34
CA VAL A 66 8.06 -6.32 1.79
C VAL A 66 8.43 -5.38 2.94
N ALA A 67 7.51 -5.21 3.89
CA ALA A 67 7.73 -4.35 5.05
C ALA A 67 6.85 -4.78 6.23
N LEU A 68 7.36 -4.59 7.44
CA LEU A 68 6.60 -4.74 8.68
C LEU A 68 6.88 -3.51 9.55
N HIS A 69 5.83 -2.77 9.85
CA HIS A 69 5.89 -1.59 10.71
C HIS A 69 5.03 -1.81 11.93
N GLN A 70 5.63 -1.77 13.12
CA GLN A 70 4.87 -1.85 14.37
C GLN A 70 3.95 -0.63 14.47
N LEU A 71 2.70 -0.83 14.90
CA LEU A 71 1.70 0.23 14.92
C LEU A 71 2.11 1.38 15.86
N GLY A 72 2.85 1.08 16.93
CA GLY A 72 3.42 2.08 17.83
C GLY A 72 4.48 3.00 17.21
N PHE A 73 4.99 2.67 16.02
CA PHE A 73 5.93 3.50 15.26
C PHE A 73 5.26 4.25 14.10
N VAL A 74 3.96 4.07 13.90
CA VAL A 74 3.18 4.86 12.93
C VAL A 74 2.78 6.17 13.59
N SER A 75 3.24 7.29 13.03
CA SER A 75 2.99 8.63 13.58
C SER A 75 1.87 9.38 12.85
N PHE A 76 1.54 8.97 11.63
CA PHE A 76 0.51 9.59 10.80
C PHE A 76 -0.03 8.62 9.75
N ALA A 77 -1.29 8.77 9.40
CA ALA A 77 -1.91 8.11 8.25
C ALA A 77 -2.92 9.07 7.60
N GLY A 78 -3.00 9.03 6.27
CA GLY A 78 -3.86 9.93 5.49
C GLY A 78 -4.36 9.27 4.21
N ALA A 79 -5.58 9.64 3.83
CA ALA A 79 -6.09 9.37 2.50
C ALA A 79 -5.52 10.38 1.50
N GLY A 80 -5.56 10.03 0.22
CA GLY A 80 -5.21 10.93 -0.87
C GLY A 80 -6.17 12.11 -1.00
N ASN A 81 -5.79 13.08 -1.82
CA ASN A 81 -6.55 14.29 -2.08
C ASN A 81 -7.61 14.05 -3.18
N ALA A 82 -8.31 15.12 -3.59
CA ALA A 82 -9.32 15.04 -4.64
C ALA A 82 -8.78 14.58 -6.00
N GLN A 83 -7.49 14.83 -6.28
CA GLN A 83 -6.81 14.42 -7.51
C GLN A 83 -6.40 12.95 -7.49
N HIS A 84 -6.11 12.41 -6.30
CA HIS A 84 -5.68 11.03 -6.09
C HIS A 84 -6.50 10.34 -4.98
N PRO A 85 -7.83 10.21 -5.15
CA PRO A 85 -8.72 9.77 -4.09
C PRO A 85 -8.55 8.29 -3.71
N ASP A 86 -7.85 7.52 -4.55
CA ASP A 86 -7.53 6.11 -4.39
C ASP A 86 -6.23 5.86 -3.63
N LEU A 87 -5.46 6.91 -3.31
CA LEU A 87 -4.22 6.77 -2.58
C LEU A 87 -4.43 6.72 -1.06
N PHE A 88 -3.54 5.99 -0.40
CA PHE A 88 -3.40 5.95 1.04
C PHE A 88 -1.91 6.00 1.38
N GLY A 89 -1.56 6.82 2.37
CA GLY A 89 -0.19 6.96 2.84
C GLY A 89 -0.12 6.93 4.37
N TYR A 90 1.02 6.46 4.89
CA TYR A 90 1.32 6.52 6.31
C TYR A 90 2.80 6.81 6.54
N ILE A 91 3.10 7.41 7.69
CA ILE A 91 4.47 7.68 8.13
C ILE A 91 4.78 6.72 9.27
N ALA A 92 5.83 5.94 9.10
CA ALA A 92 6.33 5.04 10.13
C ALA A 92 7.84 5.16 10.27
N LYS A 93 8.34 4.96 11.49
CA LYS A 93 9.77 4.74 11.69
C LYS A 93 10.12 3.30 11.38
N VAL A 94 11.21 3.11 10.65
CA VAL A 94 11.89 1.82 10.59
C VAL A 94 12.59 1.62 11.93
N LYS A 95 12.43 0.45 12.54
CA LYS A 95 13.20 0.11 13.72
C LYS A 95 14.65 -0.06 13.28
N GLU A 96 15.52 0.89 13.62
CA GLU A 96 16.97 0.65 13.58
C GLU A 96 17.26 -0.42 14.64
N ASP A 97 17.84 -1.54 14.22
CA ASP A 97 18.32 -2.58 15.13
C ASP A 97 19.65 -2.16 15.79
#